data_AF-A0A354YU24-F1
#
_entry.id   AF-A0A354YU24-F1
#
_cell.length_a   1.000
_cell.length_b   1.000
_cell.length_c   1.000
_cell.angle_alpha   90.00
_cell.angle_beta   90.00
_cell.angle_gamma   90.00
#
_symmetry.space_group_name_H-M   'P 1'
#
loop_
_entity.id
_entity.type
_entity.pdbx_description
1 polymer ?
#
loop_
_entity_poly.entity_id
_entity_poly.type
_entity_poly.pdbx_seq_one_letter_code
_entity_poly.pdbx_strand_id
1 'polypeptide(L)'
;MGFLNSIDTSASGLTAQRLRMDTIASNMANVETTRVDNRTGPYRRQVVVFEARNASAPKKRFQRFLEEQSQAFNAANSGVRVKQIREINENEAPYRRVYDPSHPEADNEGYVNYPNVNIVEEMINMISAARAYEANAQVIEAAKSMAMRALDIGR
;
A
#
# COMPACT_ATOMS: atom_id res chain seq x y z
N MET A 1 17.22 15.10 -17.98
CA MET A 1 16.06 14.18 -17.77
C MET A 1 16.15 13.49 -16.40
N GLY A 2 16.23 14.24 -15.28
CA GLY A 2 16.31 13.65 -13.93
C GLY A 2 15.16 14.10 -13.02
N PHE A 3 14.83 15.39 -13.09
CA PHE A 3 13.70 16.01 -12.38
C PHE A 3 12.35 15.35 -12.70
N LEU A 4 12.04 15.10 -13.98
CA LEU A 4 10.78 14.43 -14.37
C LEU A 4 10.67 13.03 -13.77
N ASN A 5 11.77 12.29 -13.71
CA ASN A 5 11.79 10.94 -13.13
C ASN A 5 11.60 10.96 -11.61
N SER A 6 12.13 11.98 -10.92
CA SER A 6 11.91 12.16 -9.49
C SER A 6 10.45 12.52 -9.17
N ILE A 7 9.80 13.31 -10.04
CA ILE A 7 8.35 13.57 -9.95
C ILE A 7 7.58 12.28 -10.17
N ASP A 8 7.87 11.52 -11.23
CA ASP A 8 7.13 10.29 -11.56
C ASP A 8 7.25 9.25 -10.44
N THR A 9 8.45 9.11 -9.87
CA THR A 9 8.69 8.20 -8.73
C THR A 9 7.90 8.65 -7.51
N SER A 10 7.96 9.94 -7.16
CA SER A 10 7.24 10.50 -6.01
C SER A 10 5.72 10.43 -6.21
N ALA A 11 5.23 10.69 -7.43
CA ALA A 11 3.82 10.57 -7.78
C ALA A 11 3.31 9.14 -7.64
N SER A 12 4.09 8.16 -8.13
CA SER A 12 3.77 6.74 -7.93
C SER A 12 3.78 6.34 -6.44
N GLY A 13 4.70 6.91 -5.66
CA GLY A 13 4.76 6.78 -4.21
C GLY A 13 3.54 7.38 -3.50
N LEU A 14 3.06 8.55 -3.92
CA LEU A 14 1.86 9.19 -3.38
C LEU A 14 0.62 8.32 -3.57
N THR A 15 0.39 7.81 -4.79
CA THR A 15 -0.75 6.93 -5.07
C THR A 15 -0.65 5.63 -4.26
N ALA A 16 0.55 5.06 -4.14
CA ALA A 16 0.80 3.85 -3.37
C ALA A 16 0.54 4.04 -1.85
N GLN A 17 1.04 5.12 -1.26
CA GLN A 17 0.82 5.42 0.17
C GLN A 17 -0.62 5.83 0.45
N ARG A 18 -1.30 6.51 -0.49
CA ARG A 18 -2.74 6.80 -0.37
C ARG A 18 -3.55 5.52 -0.24
N LEU A 19 -3.33 4.56 -1.15
CA LEU A 19 -4.01 3.28 -1.05
C LEU A 19 -3.67 2.54 0.26
N ARG A 20 -2.42 2.63 0.73
CA ARG A 20 -2.04 2.07 2.03
C ARG A 20 -2.85 2.71 3.17
N MET A 21 -3.02 4.03 3.18
CA MET A 21 -3.88 4.70 4.16
C MET A 21 -5.32 4.21 4.08
N ASP A 22 -5.87 4.10 2.87
CA ASP A 22 -7.24 3.62 2.66
C ASP A 22 -7.43 2.20 3.20
N THR A 23 -6.44 1.31 2.99
CA THR A 23 -6.49 -0.05 3.55
C THR A 23 -6.36 -0.08 5.08
N ILE A 24 -5.51 0.76 5.67
CA ILE A 24 -5.36 0.85 7.12
C ILE A 24 -6.66 1.39 7.75
N ALA A 25 -7.27 2.40 7.13
CA ALA A 25 -8.56 2.93 7.56
C ALA A 25 -9.66 1.86 7.47
N SER A 26 -9.67 1.05 6.40
CA SER A 26 -10.59 -0.08 6.26
C SER A 26 -10.37 -1.15 7.35
N ASN A 27 -9.11 -1.47 7.68
CA ASN A 27 -8.77 -2.39 8.76
C ASN A 27 -9.28 -1.88 10.12
N MET A 28 -9.04 -0.60 10.41
CA MET A 28 -9.48 0.02 11.66
C MET A 28 -11.01 0.09 11.75
N ALA A 29 -11.70 0.42 10.65
CA ALA A 29 -13.16 0.50 10.62
C ALA A 29 -13.82 -0.87 10.84
N ASN A 30 -13.16 -1.95 10.41
CA ASN A 30 -13.68 -3.31 10.51
C ASN A 30 -13.12 -4.11 11.69
N VAL A 31 -12.44 -3.48 12.65
CA VAL A 31 -11.84 -4.17 13.82
C VAL A 31 -12.86 -4.88 14.70
N GLU A 32 -14.10 -4.41 14.73
CA GLU A 32 -15.21 -5.00 15.48
C GLU A 32 -16.17 -5.81 14.59
N THR A 33 -15.89 -5.93 13.29
CA THR A 33 -16.78 -6.62 12.35
C THR A 33 -16.64 -8.13 12.48
N THR A 34 -17.61 -8.73 13.18
CA THR A 34 -17.71 -10.18 13.42
C THR A 34 -18.35 -10.94 12.25
N ARG A 35 -19.16 -10.25 11.43
CA ARG A 35 -19.75 -10.80 10.20
C ARG A 35 -19.71 -9.80 9.06
N VAL A 36 -19.26 -10.27 7.90
CA VAL A 36 -19.35 -9.53 6.64
C VAL A 36 -20.52 -10.11 5.85
N ASP A 37 -21.43 -9.28 5.33
CA ASP A 37 -22.74 -9.61 4.73
C ASP A 37 -22.76 -10.63 3.56
N ASN A 38 -21.63 -11.25 3.23
CA ASN A 38 -21.54 -12.25 2.15
C ASN A 38 -20.40 -13.28 2.32
N ARG A 39 -19.79 -13.39 3.53
CA ARG A 39 -18.75 -14.39 3.84
C ARG A 39 -18.97 -14.99 5.21
N THR A 40 -18.75 -16.30 5.34
CA THR A 40 -18.73 -17.01 6.62
C THR A 40 -17.40 -16.72 7.32
N GLY A 41 -17.37 -15.66 8.13
CA GLY A 41 -16.25 -15.39 9.05
C GLY A 41 -16.01 -13.90 9.32
N PRO A 42 -15.20 -13.58 10.35
CA PRO A 42 -14.85 -12.21 10.70
C PRO A 42 -14.03 -11.53 9.61
N TYR A 43 -14.00 -10.19 9.63
CA TYR A 43 -13.13 -9.42 8.73
C TYR A 43 -11.66 -9.85 8.84
N ARG A 44 -10.94 -9.84 7.72
CA ARG A 44 -9.51 -10.18 7.67
C ARG A 44 -8.69 -8.94 7.39
N ARG A 45 -7.60 -8.79 8.16
CA ARG A 45 -6.67 -7.69 7.97
C ARG A 45 -6.07 -7.72 6.57
N GLN A 46 -6.21 -6.60 5.87
CA GLN A 46 -5.71 -6.39 4.53
C GLN A 46 -4.37 -5.64 4.57
N VAL A 47 -3.38 -6.12 3.82
CA VAL A 47 -2.07 -5.46 3.70
C VAL A 47 -1.72 -5.19 2.24
N VAL A 48 -1.19 -3.99 1.97
CA VAL A 48 -0.77 -3.59 0.63
C VAL A 48 0.61 -4.15 0.32
N VAL A 49 0.73 -4.89 -0.78
CA VAL A 49 2.03 -5.36 -1.28
C VAL A 49 2.48 -4.46 -2.43
N PHE A 50 3.60 -3.79 -2.23
CA PHE A 50 4.23 -2.95 -3.24
C PHE A 50 5.15 -3.78 -4.15
N GLU A 51 5.26 -3.37 -5.40
CA GLU A 51 6.20 -3.91 -6.38
C GLU A 51 6.81 -2.76 -7.17
N ALA A 52 8.08 -2.87 -7.54
CA ALA A 52 8.71 -1.92 -8.45
C ALA A 52 8.07 -2.05 -9.85
N ARG A 53 7.78 -0.92 -10.51
CA ARG A 53 7.13 -0.89 -11.84
C ARG A 53 7.87 -1.71 -12.90
N ASN A 54 9.19 -1.90 -12.74
CA ASN A 54 10.02 -2.65 -13.69
C ASN A 54 10.36 -4.10 -13.24
N ALA A 55 9.91 -4.56 -12.07
CA ALA A 55 10.38 -5.84 -11.51
C ALA A 55 9.78 -7.11 -12.17
N SER A 56 8.57 -7.06 -12.74
CA SER A 56 7.91 -8.32 -13.17
C SER A 56 6.90 -8.13 -14.30
N ALA A 57 7.36 -7.93 -15.53
CA ALA A 57 6.59 -8.35 -16.69
C ALA A 57 7.27 -9.60 -17.28
N PRO A 58 6.56 -10.74 -17.49
CA PRO A 58 7.08 -11.85 -18.27
C PRO A 58 7.19 -11.40 -19.73
N LYS A 59 8.31 -10.74 -20.05
CA LYS A 59 8.56 -10.17 -21.36
C LYS A 59 9.00 -11.25 -22.34
N LYS A 60 8.33 -11.28 -23.50
CA LYS A 60 8.63 -12.18 -24.64
C LYS A 60 10.09 -11.99 -25.07
N ARG A 61 10.73 -13.03 -25.62
CA ARG A 61 12.17 -13.05 -26.01
C ARG A 61 12.63 -11.79 -26.79
N PHE A 62 11.78 -11.28 -27.68
CA PHE A 62 12.08 -10.09 -28.49
C PHE A 62 12.13 -8.78 -27.67
N GLN A 63 11.28 -8.65 -26.65
CA GLN A 63 11.31 -7.48 -25.76
C GLN A 63 12.59 -7.44 -24.93
N ARG A 64 13.15 -8.59 -24.53
CA ARG A 64 14.44 -8.63 -23.81
C ARG A 64 15.62 -8.15 -24.67
N PHE A 65 15.64 -8.53 -25.96
CA PHE A 65 16.70 -8.12 -26.89
C PHE A 65 16.68 -6.61 -27.19
N LEU A 66 15.48 -6.02 -27.33
CA LEU A 66 15.30 -4.57 -27.44
C LEU A 66 15.61 -3.83 -26.13
N GLU A 67 15.34 -4.46 -24.99
CA GLU A 67 15.70 -3.91 -23.70
C GLU A 67 17.20 -3.97 -23.43
N GLU A 68 17.92 -5.03 -23.77
CA GLU A 68 19.38 -5.11 -23.54
C GLU A 68 20.15 -3.97 -24.25
N GLN A 69 19.67 -3.53 -25.41
CA GLN A 69 20.22 -2.37 -26.13
C GLN A 69 19.75 -1.01 -25.56
N SER A 70 18.61 -0.95 -24.86
CA SER A 70 18.02 0.28 -24.29
C SER A 70 18.12 0.39 -22.76
N GLN A 71 18.57 -0.65 -22.06
CA GLN A 71 18.68 -0.77 -20.61
C GLN A 71 19.83 0.03 -20.03
N ALA A 72 20.83 0.40 -20.84
CA ALA A 72 21.84 1.38 -20.45
C ALA A 72 21.22 2.76 -20.12
N PHE A 73 20.00 3.05 -20.60
CA PHE A 73 19.33 4.35 -20.40
C PHE A 73 18.08 4.32 -19.50
N ASN A 74 17.41 3.17 -19.29
CA ASN A 74 16.09 3.12 -18.64
C ASN A 74 15.99 2.36 -17.31
N ALA A 75 17.08 1.74 -16.82
CA ALA A 75 17.05 0.96 -15.58
C ALA A 75 16.91 1.80 -14.29
N ALA A 76 17.13 3.12 -14.35
CA ALA A 76 17.14 3.99 -13.18
C ALA A 76 15.76 4.55 -12.76
N ASN A 77 14.70 4.30 -13.52
CA ASN A 77 13.40 4.97 -13.37
C ASN A 77 12.25 4.04 -12.94
N SER A 78 12.45 3.25 -11.88
CA SER A 78 11.39 2.38 -11.40
C SER A 78 10.64 3.02 -10.24
N GLY A 79 9.52 3.68 -10.54
CA GLY A 79 8.50 4.01 -9.56
C GLY A 79 7.90 2.76 -8.88
N VAL A 80 7.04 2.96 -7.89
CA VAL A 80 6.38 1.89 -7.15
C VAL A 80 4.94 1.73 -7.61
N ARG A 81 4.44 0.50 -7.63
CA ARG A 81 3.03 0.21 -7.88
C ARG A 81 2.51 -0.76 -6.82
N VAL A 82 1.20 -0.73 -6.61
CA VAL A 82 0.55 -1.74 -5.77
C VAL A 82 0.35 -2.99 -6.61
N LYS A 83 0.93 -4.11 -6.19
CA LYS A 83 0.75 -5.40 -6.85
C LYS A 83 -0.64 -5.96 -6.57
N GLN A 84 -1.00 -5.98 -5.29
CA GLN A 84 -2.28 -6.47 -4.79
C GLN A 84 -2.44 -6.10 -3.32
N ILE A 85 -3.71 -6.07 -2.88
CA ILE A 85 -4.07 -6.08 -1.47
C ILE A 85 -4.16 -7.55 -1.07
N ARG A 86 -3.31 -7.98 -0.14
CA ARG A 86 -3.29 -9.35 0.38
C ARG A 86 -4.11 -9.39 1.66
N GLU A 87 -5.08 -10.29 1.73
CA GLU A 87 -5.70 -10.68 3.01
C GLU A 87 -4.71 -11.61 3.74
N ILE A 88 -4.40 -11.31 5.00
CA ILE A 88 -3.50 -12.16 5.80
C ILE A 88 -4.16 -13.53 6.01
N ASN A 89 -3.38 -14.60 5.82
CA ASN A 89 -3.87 -15.97 5.90
C ASN A 89 -4.16 -16.39 7.35
N GLU A 90 -5.06 -17.35 7.55
CA GLU A 90 -5.44 -17.90 8.86
C GLU A 90 -4.25 -18.44 9.66
N ASN A 91 -3.21 -18.93 8.99
CA ASN A 91 -2.00 -19.45 9.63
C ASN A 91 -1.07 -18.34 10.18
N GLU A 92 -1.19 -17.10 9.69
CA GLU A 92 -0.31 -15.99 10.06
C GLU A 92 -0.87 -15.18 11.24
N ALA A 93 -2.18 -15.19 11.46
CA ALA A 93 -2.84 -14.40 12.51
C ALA A 93 -4.20 -15.01 12.92
N PRO A 94 -4.28 -15.77 14.03
CA PRO A 94 -5.56 -16.31 14.51
C PRO A 94 -6.50 -15.19 14.98
N TYR A 95 -7.82 -15.42 14.88
CA TYR A 95 -8.84 -14.48 15.33
C TYR A 95 -8.75 -14.22 16.84
N ARG A 96 -9.09 -12.99 17.25
CA ARG A 96 -9.19 -12.64 18.67
C ARG A 96 -10.51 -13.17 19.21
N ARG A 97 -10.44 -14.22 20.03
CA ARG A 97 -11.61 -14.81 20.71
C ARG A 97 -11.91 -14.03 21.99
N VAL A 98 -13.11 -13.47 22.07
CA VAL A 98 -13.61 -12.78 23.27
C VAL A 98 -14.83 -13.53 23.77
N TYR A 99 -14.87 -13.80 25.07
CA TYR A 99 -16.03 -14.43 25.70
C TYR A 99 -17.11 -13.38 25.90
N ASP A 100 -18.19 -13.50 25.14
CA ASP A 100 -19.40 -12.68 25.28
C ASP A 100 -20.64 -13.55 24.99
N PRO A 101 -21.21 -14.19 26.03
CA PRO A 101 -22.37 -15.07 25.90
C PRO A 101 -23.65 -14.34 25.49
N SER A 102 -23.68 -13.02 25.58
CA SER A 102 -24.86 -12.21 25.25
C SER A 102 -24.87 -11.77 23.78
N HIS A 103 -23.79 -12.05 23.04
CA HIS A 103 -23.66 -11.66 21.65
C HIS A 103 -24.39 -12.68 20.72
N PRO A 104 -25.21 -12.24 19.74
CA PRO A 104 -25.94 -13.14 18.85
C PRO A 104 -25.06 -14.09 18.02
N GLU A 105 -23.82 -13.68 17.77
CA GLU A 105 -22.81 -14.44 17.00
C GLU A 105 -21.84 -15.23 17.88
N ALA A 106 -22.19 -15.50 19.14
CA ALA A 106 -21.37 -16.33 20.01
C ALA A 106 -21.45 -17.80 19.56
N ASP A 107 -20.30 -18.47 19.48
CA ASP A 107 -20.18 -19.92 19.31
C ASP A 107 -20.94 -20.65 20.45
N ASN A 108 -21.19 -21.96 20.31
CA ASN A 108 -21.88 -22.78 21.34
C ASN A 108 -21.26 -22.70 22.75
N GLU A 109 -20.02 -22.23 22.85
CA GLU A 109 -19.26 -22.05 24.09
C GLU A 109 -19.29 -20.58 24.61
N GLY A 110 -20.02 -19.67 23.97
CA GLY A 110 -20.13 -18.26 24.36
C GLY A 110 -19.01 -17.35 23.85
N TYR A 111 -18.21 -17.80 22.88
CA TYR A 111 -17.09 -17.04 22.32
C TYR A 111 -17.44 -16.38 20.99
N VAL A 112 -17.02 -15.12 20.82
CA VAL A 112 -17.13 -14.36 19.58
C VAL A 112 -15.75 -14.22 18.95
N ASN A 113 -15.66 -14.54 17.66
CA ASN A 113 -14.43 -14.39 16.89
C ASN A 113 -14.35 -12.98 16.30
N TYR A 114 -13.39 -12.18 16.76
CA TYR A 114 -13.09 -10.88 16.20
C TYR A 114 -11.88 -10.92 15.25
N PRO A 115 -11.83 -10.02 14.25
CA PRO A 115 -10.64 -9.78 13.45
C PRO A 115 -9.39 -9.56 14.31
N ASN A 116 -8.26 -10.13 13.90
CA ASN A 116 -6.97 -9.81 14.52
C ASN A 116 -6.39 -8.52 13.93
N VAL A 117 -7.05 -7.40 14.22
CA VAL A 117 -6.57 -6.07 13.89
C VAL A 117 -6.19 -5.36 15.18
N ASN A 118 -4.92 -5.03 15.34
CA ASN A 118 -4.45 -4.22 16.45
C ASN A 118 -4.48 -2.74 16.06
N ILE A 119 -5.41 -1.99 16.67
CA ILE A 119 -5.60 -0.56 16.38
C ILE A 119 -4.29 0.23 16.62
N VAL A 120 -3.51 -0.14 17.63
CA VAL A 120 -2.23 0.55 17.93
C VAL A 120 -1.23 0.37 16.79
N GLU A 121 -1.11 -0.85 16.25
CA GLU A 121 -0.25 -1.12 15.10
C GLU A 121 -0.76 -0.42 13.84
N GLU A 122 -2.08 -0.45 13.59
CA GLU A 122 -2.67 0.23 12.44
C GLU A 122 -2.50 1.75 12.51
N MET A 123 -2.62 2.36 13.70
CA MET A 123 -2.31 3.78 13.90
C MET A 123 -0.84 4.10 13.62
N ILE A 124 0.10 3.26 14.09
CA ILE A 124 1.54 3.42 13.78
C ILE A 124 1.77 3.30 12.27
N ASN A 125 1.13 2.33 11.60
CA ASN A 125 1.19 2.16 10.16
C ASN A 125 0.61 3.36 9.41
N MET A 126 -0.48 3.95 9.92
CA MET A 126 -1.11 5.15 9.35
C MET A 126 -0.16 6.35 9.45
N ILE A 127 0.45 6.55 10.61
CA ILE A 127 1.44 7.62 10.82
C ILE A 127 2.63 7.43 9.89
N SER A 128 3.15 6.20 9.77
CA SER A 128 4.24 5.88 8.84
C SER A 128 3.87 6.19 7.39
N ALA A 129 2.68 5.80 6.95
CA ALA A 129 2.18 6.10 5.61
C ALA A 129 2.00 7.61 5.39
N ALA A 130 1.50 8.34 6.38
CA ALA A 130 1.33 9.80 6.33
C ALA A 130 2.66 10.51 6.16
N ARG A 131 3.68 10.14 6.93
CA ARG A 131 5.03 10.70 6.79
C ARG A 131 5.64 10.39 5.42
N ALA A 132 5.42 9.19 4.88
CA ALA A 132 5.88 8.84 3.54
C ALA A 132 5.15 9.64 2.44
N TYR A 133 3.84 9.88 2.60
CA TYR A 133 3.07 10.72 1.68
C TYR A 133 3.55 12.18 1.72
N GLU A 134 3.73 12.74 2.92
CA GLU A 134 4.28 14.10 3.12
C GLU A 134 5.66 14.23 2.48
N ALA A 135 6.56 13.26 2.70
CA ALA A 135 7.89 13.27 2.12
C ALA A 135 7.86 13.27 0.57
N ASN A 136 7.01 12.43 -0.04
CA ASN A 136 6.86 12.41 -1.50
C ASN A 136 6.30 13.72 -2.04
N ALA A 137 5.35 14.36 -1.33
CA ALA A 137 4.81 15.65 -1.71
C ALA A 137 5.87 16.77 -1.63
N GLN A 138 6.71 16.76 -0.59
CA GLN A 138 7.82 17.70 -0.46
C GLN A 138 8.85 17.55 -1.58
N VAL A 139 9.16 16.32 -2.00
CA VAL A 139 10.07 16.07 -3.14
C VAL A 139 9.49 16.66 -4.43
N ILE A 140 8.18 16.53 -4.68
CA ILE A 140 7.54 17.13 -5.85
C ILE A 140 7.61 18.66 -5.82
N GLU A 141 7.37 19.28 -4.66
CA GLU A 141 7.44 20.74 -4.54
C GLU A 141 8.88 21.26 -4.70
N ALA A 142 9.86 20.57 -4.09
CA ALA A 142 11.27 20.89 -4.27
C ALA A 142 11.67 20.77 -5.75
N ALA A 143 11.29 19.68 -6.39
CA ALA A 143 11.49 19.45 -7.82
C ALA A 143 10.89 20.60 -8.65
N LYS A 144 9.63 20.96 -8.41
CA LYS A 144 8.92 22.05 -9.10
C LYS A 144 9.62 23.39 -8.90
N SER A 145 10.05 23.71 -7.69
CA SER A 145 10.78 24.95 -7.40
C SER A 145 12.10 25.06 -8.16
N MET A 146 12.83 23.95 -8.31
CA MET A 146 14.06 23.90 -9.11
C MET A 146 13.77 24.11 -10.59
N ALA A 147 12.70 23.50 -11.11
CA ALA A 147 12.31 23.64 -12.51
C ALA A 147 11.88 25.09 -12.84
N MET A 148 11.14 25.75 -11.96
CA MET A 148 10.77 27.15 -12.11
C MET A 148 11.99 28.07 -12.15
N ARG A 149 12.93 27.90 -11.20
CA ARG A 149 14.17 28.67 -11.19
C ARG A 149 15.01 28.46 -12.45
N ALA A 150 15.07 27.23 -12.96
CA ALA A 150 15.77 26.95 -14.21
C ALA A 150 15.10 27.63 -15.41
N LEU A 151 13.77 27.73 -15.43
CA LEU A 151 13.04 28.46 -16.47
C LEU A 151 13.31 29.96 -16.41
N ASP A 152 13.41 30.53 -15.20
CA ASP A 152 13.72 31.95 -15.00
C ASP A 152 15.14 32.33 -15.45
N ILE A 153 16.11 31.41 -15.33
CA ILE A 153 17.50 31.62 -15.79
C ILE A 153 17.62 31.53 -17.32
N GLY A 154 16.70 30.80 -17.98
CA GLY A 154 16.69 30.63 -19.43
C GLY A 154 15.98 31.73 -20.23
N ARG A 155 15.47 32.77 -19.55
CA ARG A 155 14.87 33.97 -20.15
C ARG A 155 15.84 35.13 -20.15
#